data_AF-A0A7S9CTM7-F1
#
_entry.id   AF-A0A7S9CTM7-F1
#
_cell.length_a   1.000
_cell.length_b   1.000
_cell.length_c   1.000
_cell.angle_alpha   90.00
_cell.angle_beta   90.00
_cell.angle_gamma   90.00
#
_symmetry.space_group_name_H-M   'P 1'
#
loop_
_entity.id
_entity.type
_entity.pdbx_description
1 polymer ?
#
loop_
_entity_poly.entity_id
_entity_poly.type
_entity_poly.pdbx_seq_one_letter_code
_entity_poly.pdbx_strand_id
1 'polypeptide(L)'
;MTDPDNSSFRTEAERIRRVADQLCSAHAALRDRFARRQFAADVAILLLSAWITSMAFVDPKMAQWLTPPRLDSQLWIGLLGAVTFGLTLIQFKADWRGRSEAHQRSFTMYAEVKREAGYFLTTSIDIPAKDFQRLVDRYDMASDVGSGIPEQEFLPLKQHHKMKIEISRLIDEKPGAFIWLAKIKLFLRDNR
;
A
#
# COMPACT_ATOMS: atom_id res chain seq x y z
N MET A 1 12.05 -43.12 2.85
CA MET A 1 13.17 -42.67 3.70
C MET A 1 13.53 -41.29 3.18
N THR A 2 12.93 -40.25 3.73
CA THR A 2 13.15 -38.86 3.28
C THR A 2 14.56 -38.43 3.65
N ASP A 3 15.30 -37.93 2.67
CA ASP A 3 16.63 -37.38 2.86
C ASP A 3 16.56 -36.23 3.89
N PRO A 4 17.34 -36.23 4.98
CA PRO A 4 17.31 -35.16 5.98
C PRO A 4 17.44 -33.76 5.36
N ASP A 5 18.22 -33.61 4.29
CA ASP A 5 18.39 -32.35 3.56
C ASP A 5 17.08 -31.86 2.92
N ASN A 6 16.25 -32.76 2.40
CA ASN A 6 14.99 -32.38 1.77
C ASN A 6 13.96 -31.86 2.78
N SER A 7 13.94 -32.42 4.00
CA SER A 7 13.08 -31.91 5.08
C SER A 7 13.45 -30.48 5.50
N SER A 8 14.75 -30.17 5.48
CA SER A 8 15.29 -28.83 5.72
C SER A 8 14.85 -27.85 4.64
N PHE A 9 15.01 -28.21 3.35
CA PHE A 9 14.60 -27.37 2.23
C PHE A 9 13.11 -27.05 2.23
N ARG A 10 12.26 -28.03 2.56
CA ARG A 10 10.82 -27.81 2.63
C ARG A 10 10.45 -26.82 3.73
N THR A 11 11.04 -26.98 4.92
CA THR A 11 10.83 -26.07 6.06
C THR A 11 11.24 -24.64 5.70
N GLU A 12 12.35 -24.50 5.01
CA GLU A 12 12.87 -23.19 4.59
C GLU A 12 12.03 -22.57 3.47
N ALA A 13 11.56 -23.36 2.49
CA ALA A 13 10.62 -22.90 1.48
C ALA A 13 9.28 -22.44 2.09
N GLU A 14 8.80 -23.12 3.14
CA GLU A 14 7.62 -22.68 3.90
C GLU A 14 7.86 -21.35 4.62
N ARG A 15 9.05 -21.18 5.21
CA ARG A 15 9.47 -19.91 5.83
C ARG A 15 9.48 -18.78 4.81
N ILE A 16 10.15 -18.99 3.66
CA ILE A 16 10.23 -18.02 2.55
C ILE A 16 8.83 -17.66 2.06
N ARG A 17 7.96 -18.65 1.79
CA ARG A 17 6.58 -18.41 1.34
C ARG A 17 5.80 -17.53 2.32
N ARG A 18 5.89 -17.84 3.62
CA ARG A 18 5.20 -17.09 4.67
C ARG A 18 5.70 -15.65 4.77
N VAL A 19 7.02 -15.45 4.72
CA VAL A 19 7.63 -14.10 4.77
C VAL A 19 7.26 -13.31 3.51
N ALA A 20 7.39 -13.92 2.33
CA ALA A 20 6.99 -13.30 1.06
C ALA A 20 5.51 -12.89 1.06
N ASP A 21 4.60 -13.72 1.59
CA ASP A 21 3.18 -13.36 1.70
C ASP A 21 2.90 -12.17 2.65
N GLN A 22 3.62 -12.13 3.78
CA GLN A 22 3.57 -10.99 4.69
C GLN A 22 4.06 -9.72 3.98
N LEU A 23 5.19 -9.79 3.25
CA LEU A 23 5.77 -8.67 2.51
C LEU A 23 4.88 -8.22 1.34
N CYS A 24 4.23 -9.14 0.62
CA CYS A 24 3.20 -8.80 -0.37
C CYS A 24 2.09 -7.95 0.26
N SER A 25 1.57 -8.37 1.41
CA SER A 25 0.52 -7.63 2.10
C SER A 25 0.99 -6.25 2.57
N ALA A 26 2.25 -6.15 3.03
CA ALA A 26 2.84 -4.90 3.46
C ALA A 26 3.06 -3.92 2.30
N HIS A 27 3.67 -4.37 1.20
CA HIS A 27 3.89 -3.54 0.01
C HIS A 27 2.59 -3.10 -0.67
N ALA A 28 1.59 -3.98 -0.74
CA ALA A 28 0.27 -3.60 -1.25
C ALA A 28 -0.36 -2.47 -0.40
N ALA A 29 -0.30 -2.58 0.93
CA ALA A 29 -0.83 -1.55 1.83
C ALA A 29 -0.10 -0.20 1.68
N LEU A 30 1.22 -0.23 1.55
CA LEU A 30 2.04 0.96 1.34
C LEU A 30 1.75 1.63 -0.01
N ARG A 31 1.72 0.84 -1.09
CA ARG A 31 1.33 1.28 -2.44
C ARG A 31 -0.02 1.99 -2.40
N ASP A 32 -1.04 1.34 -1.87
CA ASP A 32 -2.41 1.88 -1.84
C ASP A 32 -2.52 3.15 -0.99
N ARG A 33 -1.69 3.27 0.06
CA ARG A 33 -1.63 4.48 0.87
C ARG A 33 -0.98 5.64 0.13
N PHE A 34 0.13 5.43 -0.57
CA PHE A 34 0.77 6.48 -1.35
C PHE A 34 -0.06 6.87 -2.57
N ALA A 35 -0.68 5.91 -3.26
CA ALA A 35 -1.61 6.17 -4.36
C ALA A 35 -2.80 7.06 -3.91
N ARG A 36 -3.39 6.77 -2.74
CA ARG A 36 -4.48 7.61 -2.20
C ARG A 36 -4.02 9.01 -1.83
N ARG A 37 -2.82 9.17 -1.25
CA ARG A 37 -2.25 10.49 -0.93
C ARG A 37 -2.01 11.31 -2.20
N GLN A 38 -1.42 10.69 -3.22
CA GLN A 38 -1.21 11.29 -4.54
C GLN A 38 -2.54 11.75 -5.13
N PHE A 39 -3.52 10.85 -5.21
CA PHE A 39 -4.83 11.15 -5.77
C PHE A 39 -5.54 12.29 -5.02
N ALA A 40 -5.51 12.28 -3.68
CA ALA A 40 -6.11 13.34 -2.88
C ALA A 40 -5.48 14.71 -3.15
N ALA A 41 -4.16 14.77 -3.28
CA ALA A 41 -3.45 16.01 -3.60
C ALA A 41 -3.75 16.49 -5.03
N ASP A 42 -3.75 15.58 -6.01
CA ASP A 42 -4.12 15.88 -7.40
C ASP A 42 -5.54 16.49 -7.46
N VAL A 43 -6.51 15.85 -6.81
CA VAL A 43 -7.89 16.35 -6.75
C VAL A 43 -7.96 17.71 -6.07
N ALA A 44 -7.28 17.90 -4.94
CA ALA A 44 -7.26 19.19 -4.24
C ALA A 44 -6.68 20.32 -5.11
N ILE A 45 -5.54 20.07 -5.77
CA ILE A 45 -4.88 21.03 -6.67
C ILE A 45 -5.80 21.36 -7.86
N LEU A 46 -6.44 20.34 -8.46
CA LEU A 46 -7.36 20.54 -9.58
C LEU A 46 -8.58 21.37 -9.17
N LEU A 47 -9.21 21.07 -8.04
CA LEU A 47 -10.37 21.82 -7.54
C LEU A 47 -10.01 23.26 -7.21
N LEU A 48 -8.88 23.50 -6.53
CA LEU A 48 -8.42 24.85 -6.22
C LEU A 48 -8.08 25.63 -7.49
N SER A 49 -7.40 25.00 -8.45
CA SER A 49 -7.07 25.62 -9.74
C SER A 49 -8.33 25.99 -10.51
N ALA A 50 -9.29 25.07 -10.62
CA ALA A 50 -10.57 25.32 -11.29
C ALA A 50 -11.36 26.44 -10.60
N TRP A 51 -11.33 26.49 -9.27
CA TRP A 51 -11.96 27.56 -8.49
C TRP A 51 -11.31 28.92 -8.76
N ILE A 52 -9.98 29.00 -8.70
CA ILE A 52 -9.22 30.22 -9.00
C ILE A 52 -9.50 30.71 -10.43
N THR A 53 -9.47 29.81 -11.42
CA THR A 53 -9.77 30.14 -12.81
C THR A 53 -11.20 30.62 -12.97
N SER A 54 -12.17 29.99 -12.30
CA SER A 54 -13.57 30.42 -12.35
C SER A 54 -13.74 31.83 -11.78
N MET A 55 -13.07 32.15 -10.66
CA MET A 55 -13.09 33.49 -10.06
C MET A 55 -12.57 34.58 -10.99
N ALA A 56 -11.69 34.26 -11.93
CA ALA A 56 -11.20 35.22 -12.92
C ALA A 56 -12.30 35.68 -13.91
N PHE A 57 -13.37 34.90 -14.08
CA PHE A 57 -14.47 35.21 -14.99
C PHE A 57 -15.75 35.69 -14.28
N VAL A 58 -15.80 35.61 -12.96
CA VAL A 58 -16.97 36.04 -12.17
C VAL A 58 -16.98 37.56 -12.02
N ASP A 59 -18.15 38.18 -12.18
CA ASP A 59 -18.35 39.62 -11.94
C ASP A 59 -17.88 39.98 -10.50
N PRO A 60 -17.10 41.05 -10.29
CA PRO A 60 -16.64 41.48 -8.97
C PRO A 60 -17.73 41.51 -7.89
N LYS A 61 -18.98 41.87 -8.25
CA LYS A 61 -20.11 41.88 -7.30
C LYS A 61 -20.49 40.49 -6.81
N MET A 62 -20.46 39.51 -7.70
CA MET A 62 -20.71 38.10 -7.36
C MET A 62 -19.51 37.48 -6.63
N ALA A 63 -18.29 37.88 -7.00
CA ALA A 63 -17.07 37.39 -6.35
C ALA A 63 -17.04 37.69 -4.84
N GLN A 64 -17.55 38.86 -4.43
CA GLN A 64 -17.68 39.23 -3.00
C GLN A 64 -18.60 38.30 -2.20
N TRP A 65 -19.54 37.62 -2.85
CA TRP A 65 -20.43 36.65 -2.18
C TRP A 65 -19.76 35.28 -1.99
N LEU A 66 -18.82 34.93 -2.86
CA LEU A 66 -18.08 33.66 -2.82
C LEU A 66 -16.80 33.74 -1.98
N THR A 67 -16.35 34.95 -1.65
CA THR A 67 -15.20 35.17 -0.76
C THR A 67 -15.67 35.21 0.69
N PRO A 68 -14.83 34.78 1.66
CA PRO A 68 -15.16 34.91 3.07
C PRO A 68 -15.45 36.38 3.42
N PRO A 69 -16.47 36.65 4.27
CA PRO A 69 -16.81 38.01 4.64
C PRO A 69 -15.59 38.69 5.28
N ARG A 70 -15.30 39.93 4.85
CA ARG A 70 -14.17 40.79 5.28
C ARG A 70 -12.82 40.54 4.58
N LEU A 71 -12.73 39.64 3.60
CA LEU A 71 -11.53 39.52 2.76
C LEU A 71 -11.76 40.14 1.38
N ASP A 72 -10.77 40.89 0.91
CA ASP A 72 -10.74 41.38 -0.47
C ASP A 72 -10.64 40.19 -1.44
N SER A 73 -11.43 40.21 -2.51
CA SER A 73 -11.50 39.11 -3.47
C SER A 73 -10.15 38.82 -4.13
N GLN A 74 -9.35 39.86 -4.40
CA GLN A 74 -8.03 39.72 -4.99
C GLN A 74 -7.04 39.08 -4.01
N LEU A 75 -7.09 39.48 -2.73
CA LEU A 75 -6.29 38.83 -1.67
C LEU A 75 -6.67 37.36 -1.49
N TRP A 76 -7.97 37.03 -1.54
CA TRP A 76 -8.45 35.66 -1.43
C TRP A 76 -7.97 34.78 -2.60
N ILE A 77 -8.08 35.26 -3.84
CA ILE A 77 -7.56 34.57 -5.02
C ILE A 77 -6.06 34.37 -4.91
N GLY A 78 -5.31 35.39 -4.47
CA GLY A 78 -3.87 35.31 -4.25
C GLY A 78 -3.49 34.26 -3.19
N LEU A 79 -4.24 34.20 -2.08
CA LEU A 79 -4.04 33.21 -1.02
C LEU A 79 -4.31 31.79 -1.52
N LEU A 80 -5.41 31.56 -2.23
CA LEU A 80 -5.70 30.26 -2.83
C LEU A 80 -4.62 29.85 -3.84
N GLY A 81 -4.12 30.80 -4.64
CA GLY A 81 -3.00 30.58 -5.55
C GLY A 81 -1.73 30.18 -4.83
N ALA A 82 -1.37 30.86 -3.74
CA ALA A 82 -0.21 30.54 -2.91
C ALA A 82 -0.34 29.15 -2.26
N VAL A 83 -1.53 28.80 -1.75
CA VAL A 83 -1.81 27.45 -1.20
C VAL A 83 -1.70 26.38 -2.29
N THR A 84 -2.28 26.63 -3.46
CA THR A 84 -2.23 25.68 -4.60
C THR A 84 -0.79 25.44 -5.02
N PHE A 85 0.02 26.49 -5.13
CA PHE A 85 1.46 26.39 -5.42
C PHE A 85 2.24 25.66 -4.29
N GLY A 86 1.90 25.91 -3.03
CA GLY A 86 2.49 25.17 -1.91
C GLY A 86 2.19 23.67 -1.98
N LEU A 87 0.95 23.30 -2.32
CA LEU A 87 0.54 21.90 -2.50
C LEU A 87 1.29 21.24 -3.67
N THR A 88 1.48 21.93 -4.80
CA THR A 88 2.25 21.38 -5.93
C THR A 88 3.72 21.15 -5.56
N LEU A 89 4.34 22.04 -4.77
CA LEU A 89 5.70 21.84 -4.26
C LEU A 89 5.80 20.64 -3.31
N ILE A 90 4.84 20.49 -2.39
CA ILE A 90 4.78 19.34 -1.48
C ILE A 90 4.65 18.04 -2.28
N GLN A 91 3.74 18.03 -3.26
CA GLN A 91 3.52 16.89 -4.14
C GLN A 91 4.79 16.51 -4.90
N PHE A 92 5.46 17.50 -5.51
CA PHE A 92 6.71 17.31 -6.23
C PHE A 92 7.82 16.76 -5.32
N LYS A 93 7.97 17.31 -4.11
CA LYS A 93 9.02 16.89 -3.17
C LYS A 93 8.77 15.52 -2.54
N ALA A 94 7.51 15.18 -2.27
CA ALA A 94 7.13 13.97 -1.56
C ALA A 94 7.16 12.70 -2.44
N ASP A 95 7.03 12.88 -3.76
CA ASP A 95 7.06 11.81 -4.78
C ASP A 95 6.20 10.58 -4.39
N TRP A 96 4.94 10.82 -4.00
CA TRP A 96 4.04 9.74 -3.61
C TRP A 96 3.79 8.75 -4.76
N ARG A 97 3.80 9.24 -6.00
CA ARG A 97 3.69 8.39 -7.18
C ARG A 97 4.89 7.45 -7.31
N GLY A 98 6.12 7.97 -7.30
CA GLY A 98 7.32 7.13 -7.40
C GLY A 98 7.42 6.12 -6.25
N ARG A 99 7.05 6.51 -5.03
CA ARG A 99 7.00 5.60 -3.87
C ARG A 99 5.93 4.51 -4.03
N SER A 100 4.75 4.85 -4.54
CA SER A 100 3.70 3.87 -4.84
C SER A 100 4.18 2.84 -5.86
N GLU A 101 4.77 3.30 -6.96
CA GLU A 101 5.30 2.44 -8.02
C GLU A 101 6.46 1.55 -7.53
N ALA A 102 7.35 2.08 -6.68
CA ALA A 102 8.43 1.29 -6.08
C ALA A 102 7.89 0.13 -5.21
N HIS A 103 6.88 0.39 -4.39
CA HIS A 103 6.22 -0.66 -3.62
C HIS A 103 5.41 -1.62 -4.51
N GLN A 104 4.82 -1.14 -5.61
CA GLN A 104 4.17 -2.03 -6.59
C GLN A 104 5.16 -3.01 -7.22
N ARG A 105 6.36 -2.56 -7.60
CA ARG A 105 7.40 -3.46 -8.13
C ARG A 105 7.84 -4.49 -7.11
N SER A 106 8.05 -4.06 -5.86
CA SER A 106 8.43 -4.94 -4.75
C SER A 106 7.34 -5.98 -4.48
N PHE A 107 6.07 -5.57 -4.48
CA PHE A 107 4.92 -6.46 -4.38
C PHE A 107 4.95 -7.55 -5.46
N THR A 108 5.17 -7.19 -6.73
CA THR A 108 5.23 -8.14 -7.84
C THR A 108 6.37 -9.16 -7.65
N MET A 109 7.57 -8.71 -7.27
CA MET A 109 8.71 -9.59 -7.02
C MET A 109 8.43 -10.60 -5.90
N TYR A 110 7.93 -10.14 -4.75
CA TYR A 110 7.57 -11.05 -3.66
C TYR A 110 6.37 -11.95 -4.00
N ALA A 111 5.44 -11.50 -4.84
CA ALA A 111 4.32 -12.32 -5.29
C ALA A 111 4.80 -13.48 -6.16
N GLU A 112 5.81 -13.24 -7.00
CA GLU A 112 6.47 -14.30 -7.79
C GLU A 112 7.17 -15.32 -6.89
N VAL A 113 7.96 -14.85 -5.90
CA VAL A 113 8.63 -15.72 -4.91
C VAL A 113 7.61 -16.56 -4.13
N LYS A 114 6.54 -15.92 -3.63
CA LYS A 114 5.45 -16.61 -2.92
C LYS A 114 4.84 -17.70 -3.79
N ARG A 115 4.58 -17.41 -5.07
CA ARG A 115 3.99 -18.34 -6.02
C ARG A 115 4.92 -19.52 -6.30
N GLU A 116 6.20 -19.27 -6.55
CA GLU A 116 7.21 -20.30 -6.82
C GLU A 116 7.41 -21.22 -5.61
N ALA A 117 7.56 -20.66 -4.40
CA ALA A 117 7.58 -21.44 -3.18
C ALA A 117 6.29 -22.25 -2.99
N GLY A 118 5.13 -21.67 -3.32
CA GLY A 118 3.84 -22.36 -3.32
C GLY A 118 3.84 -23.60 -4.22
N TYR A 119 4.34 -23.48 -5.45
CA TYR A 119 4.42 -24.60 -6.38
C TYR A 119 5.32 -25.74 -5.88
N PHE A 120 6.49 -25.42 -5.31
CA PHE A 120 7.37 -26.45 -4.76
C PHE A 120 6.74 -27.22 -3.60
N LEU A 121 5.99 -26.53 -2.75
CA LEU A 121 5.33 -27.13 -1.60
C LEU A 121 4.12 -28.01 -1.98
N THR A 122 3.49 -27.77 -3.14
CA THR A 122 2.34 -28.55 -3.62
C THR A 122 2.72 -29.70 -4.55
N THR A 123 3.70 -29.50 -5.44
CA THR A 123 3.95 -30.41 -6.56
C THR A 123 4.94 -31.52 -6.20
N SER A 124 5.90 -31.25 -5.32
CA SER A 124 7.04 -32.14 -5.11
C SER A 124 7.10 -32.64 -3.68
N ILE A 125 7.22 -33.97 -3.52
CA ILE A 125 7.56 -34.58 -2.23
C ILE A 125 9.03 -34.26 -1.91
N ASP A 126 9.90 -34.30 -2.92
CA ASP A 126 11.31 -33.92 -2.84
C ASP A 126 11.62 -32.69 -3.69
N ILE A 127 12.20 -31.66 -3.07
CA ILE A 127 12.60 -30.42 -3.73
C ILE A 127 14.06 -30.59 -4.22
N PRO A 128 14.33 -30.56 -5.54
CA PRO A 128 15.69 -30.62 -6.03
C PRO A 128 16.50 -29.42 -5.50
N ALA A 129 17.74 -29.68 -5.04
CA ALA A 129 18.61 -28.63 -4.48
C ALA A 129 18.79 -27.43 -5.42
N LYS A 130 18.84 -27.66 -6.73
CA LYS A 130 18.94 -26.61 -7.76
C LYS A 130 17.72 -25.69 -7.79
N ASP A 131 16.52 -26.26 -7.65
CA ASP A 131 15.27 -25.49 -7.66
C ASP A 131 15.12 -24.69 -6.36
N PHE A 132 15.53 -25.28 -5.24
CA PHE A 132 15.60 -24.58 -3.96
C PHE A 132 16.58 -23.39 -4.00
N GLN A 133 17.80 -23.59 -4.53
CA GLN A 133 18.78 -22.50 -4.65
C GLN A 133 18.21 -21.35 -5.51
N ARG A 134 17.56 -21.68 -6.63
CA ARG A 134 16.91 -20.67 -7.48
C ARG A 134 15.84 -19.87 -6.73
N LEU A 135 15.06 -20.51 -5.86
CA LEU A 135 14.08 -19.81 -5.02
C LEU A 135 14.76 -18.82 -4.07
N VAL A 136 15.84 -19.26 -3.42
CA VAL A 136 16.64 -18.42 -2.51
C VAL A 136 17.23 -17.23 -3.27
N ASP A 137 17.86 -17.45 -4.42
CA ASP A 137 18.45 -16.40 -5.25
C ASP A 137 17.39 -15.35 -5.66
N ARG A 138 16.17 -15.79 -5.97
CA ARG A 138 15.05 -14.89 -6.31
C ARG A 138 14.53 -14.11 -5.10
N TYR A 139 14.47 -14.76 -3.94
CA TYR A 139 14.10 -14.12 -2.69
C TYR A 139 15.11 -13.04 -2.29
N ASP A 140 16.40 -13.35 -2.37
CA ASP A 140 17.48 -12.41 -2.06
C ASP A 140 17.48 -11.24 -3.05
N MET A 141 17.33 -11.50 -4.35
CA MET A 141 17.17 -10.45 -5.37
C MET A 141 15.96 -9.54 -5.09
N ALA A 142 14.83 -10.11 -4.67
CA ALA A 142 13.64 -9.33 -4.31
C ALA A 142 13.86 -8.47 -3.06
N SER A 143 14.68 -8.94 -2.12
CA SER A 143 15.10 -8.19 -0.93
C SER A 143 16.05 -7.04 -1.28
N ASP A 144 17.02 -7.28 -2.16
CA ASP A 144 18.05 -6.30 -2.51
C ASP A 144 17.53 -5.18 -3.41
N VAL A 145 16.71 -5.52 -4.41
CA VAL A 145 16.14 -4.55 -5.36
C VAL A 145 14.84 -3.92 -4.84
N GLY A 146 14.19 -4.60 -3.88
CA GLY A 146 12.93 -4.16 -3.29
C GLY A 146 13.05 -2.82 -2.57
N SER A 147 11.97 -2.04 -2.63
CA SER A 147 11.84 -0.86 -1.77
C SER A 147 11.78 -1.27 -0.30
N GLY A 148 12.62 -0.67 0.55
CA GLY A 148 12.60 -0.93 1.97
C GLY A 148 11.28 -0.55 2.64
N ILE A 149 10.87 -1.33 3.64
CA ILE A 149 9.77 -0.99 4.53
C ILE A 149 10.37 -0.23 5.74
N PRO A 150 9.89 0.97 6.08
CA PRO A 150 10.37 1.67 7.26
C PRO A 150 10.10 0.85 8.53
N GLU A 151 11.08 0.75 9.43
CA GLU A 151 10.98 -0.07 10.65
C GLU A 151 9.76 0.29 11.51
N GLN A 152 9.48 1.60 11.65
CA GLN A 152 8.33 2.11 12.40
C GLN A 152 6.98 1.62 11.85
N GLU A 153 6.94 1.28 10.56
CA GLU A 153 5.73 0.81 9.89
C GLU A 153 5.62 -0.71 9.87
N PHE A 154 6.69 -1.44 10.19
CA PHE A 154 6.72 -2.89 10.09
C PHE A 154 5.68 -3.57 10.99
N LEU A 155 5.59 -3.17 12.27
CA LEU A 155 4.63 -3.73 13.22
C LEU A 155 3.16 -3.45 12.83
N PRO A 156 2.77 -2.20 12.49
CA PRO A 156 1.43 -1.93 11.95
C PRO A 156 1.10 -2.74 10.70
N LEU A 157 2.04 -2.88 9.75
CA LEU A 157 1.82 -3.65 8.52
C LEU A 157 1.68 -5.14 8.80
N LYS A 158 2.44 -5.68 9.75
CA LYS A 158 2.31 -7.06 10.22
C LYS A 158 0.95 -7.31 10.89
N GLN A 159 0.49 -6.38 11.72
CA GLN A 159 -0.86 -6.43 12.29
C GLN A 159 -1.93 -6.40 11.20
N HIS A 160 -1.80 -5.49 10.23
CA HIS A 160 -2.71 -5.40 9.09
C HIS A 160 -2.77 -6.71 8.28
N HIS A 161 -1.62 -7.35 8.04
CA HIS A 161 -1.56 -8.65 7.37
C HIS A 161 -2.29 -9.75 8.15
N LYS A 162 -2.05 -9.87 9.47
CA LYS A 162 -2.77 -10.85 10.31
C LYS A 162 -4.28 -10.61 10.32
N MET A 163 -4.69 -9.35 10.46
CA MET A 163 -6.09 -8.95 10.41
C MET A 163 -6.72 -9.30 9.06
N LYS A 164 -6.02 -9.07 7.95
CA LYS A 164 -6.46 -9.48 6.60
C LYS A 164 -6.69 -10.99 6.51
N ILE A 165 -5.76 -11.81 7.00
CA ILE A 165 -5.90 -13.28 6.98
C ILE A 165 -7.15 -13.72 7.75
N GLU A 166 -7.33 -13.21 8.96
CA GLU A 166 -8.46 -13.59 9.81
C GLU A 166 -9.81 -13.11 9.22
N ILE A 167 -9.85 -11.89 8.67
CA ILE A 167 -11.03 -11.40 7.96
C ILE A 167 -11.34 -12.28 6.75
N SER A 168 -10.32 -12.68 5.98
CA SER A 168 -10.51 -13.57 4.83
C SER A 168 -11.11 -14.90 5.28
N ARG A 169 -10.56 -15.52 6.32
CA ARG A 169 -11.08 -16.77 6.90
C ARG A 169 -12.55 -16.62 7.34
N LEU A 170 -12.89 -15.51 7.99
CA LEU A 170 -14.26 -15.26 8.43
C LEU A 170 -15.23 -15.02 7.26
N ILE A 171 -14.77 -14.38 6.18
CA ILE A 171 -15.57 -14.21 4.95
C ILE A 171 -15.77 -15.55 4.26
N ASP A 172 -14.76 -16.42 4.24
CA ASP A 172 -14.86 -17.77 3.67
C ASP A 172 -15.91 -18.61 4.42
N GLU A 173 -15.99 -18.48 5.76
CA GLU A 173 -17.03 -19.12 6.57
C GLU A 173 -18.41 -18.45 6.43
N LYS A 174 -18.44 -17.11 6.24
CA LYS A 174 -19.67 -16.29 6.23
C LYS A 174 -19.61 -15.23 5.13
N PRO A 175 -19.97 -15.59 3.87
CA PRO A 175 -19.79 -14.69 2.73
C PRO A 175 -20.65 -13.41 2.81
N GLY A 176 -21.77 -13.44 3.54
CA GLY A 176 -22.61 -12.26 3.77
C GLY A 176 -22.15 -11.34 4.91
N ALA A 177 -21.01 -11.63 5.56
CA ALA A 177 -20.54 -10.83 6.67
C ALA A 177 -20.04 -9.45 6.21
N PHE A 178 -20.51 -8.39 6.86
CA PHE A 178 -20.02 -7.04 6.60
C PHE A 178 -18.59 -6.87 7.16
N ILE A 179 -17.63 -6.52 6.29
CA ILE A 179 -16.19 -6.47 6.62
C ILE A 179 -15.91 -5.56 7.83
N TRP A 180 -16.62 -4.45 7.96
CA TRP A 180 -16.43 -3.52 9.07
C TRP A 180 -16.87 -4.11 10.41
N LEU A 181 -18.00 -4.84 10.44
CA LEU A 181 -18.46 -5.55 11.65
C LEU A 181 -17.49 -6.68 12.02
N ALA A 182 -16.94 -7.38 11.02
CA ALA A 182 -15.90 -8.39 11.25
C ALA A 182 -14.66 -7.77 11.94
N LYS A 183 -14.19 -6.61 11.47
CA LYS A 183 -13.07 -5.88 12.09
C LYS A 183 -13.35 -5.51 13.55
N ILE A 184 -14.54 -4.98 13.85
CA ILE A 184 -14.92 -4.60 15.22
C ILE A 184 -14.97 -5.82 16.12
N LYS A 185 -15.58 -6.92 15.64
CA LYS A 185 -15.68 -8.16 16.41
C LYS A 185 -14.29 -8.71 16.76
N LEU A 186 -13.36 -8.72 15.79
CA LEU A 186 -11.98 -9.16 16.02
C LEU A 186 -11.25 -8.25 17.00
N PHE A 187 -11.42 -6.92 16.85
CA PHE A 187 -10.84 -5.94 17.77
C PHE A 187 -11.32 -6.13 19.22
N LEU A 188 -12.63 -6.33 19.42
CA LEU A 188 -13.19 -6.57 20.76
C LEU A 188 -12.76 -7.92 21.36
N ARG A 189 -12.56 -8.95 20.54
CA ARG A 189 -12.09 -10.27 20.99
C ARG A 189 -10.65 -10.23 21.47
N ASP A 190 -9.78 -9.56 20.72
CA ASP A 190 -8.33 -9.60 20.94
C ASP A 190 -7.86 -8.58 22.00
N ASN A 191 -8.74 -7.69 22.46
CA ASN A 191 -8.47 -6.66 23.49
C ASN A 191 -9.27 -6.87 24.79
N ARG A 192 -9.79 -8.08 25.02
CA ARG A 192 -10.45 -8.49 26.26
C ARG A 192 -9.54 -9.42 27.05
#